data_AF-B3MXM3-F1
#
_entry.id   AF-B3MXM3-F1
#
_cell.length_a   1.000
_cell.length_b   1.000
_cell.length_c   1.000
_cell.angle_alpha   90.00
_cell.angle_beta   90.00
_cell.angle_gamma   90.00
#
_symmetry.space_group_name_H-M   'P 1'
#
loop_
_entity.id
_entity.type
_entity.pdbx_description
1 polymer ?
#
loop_
_entity_poly.entity_id
_entity_poly.type
_entity_poly.pdbx_seq_one_letter_code
_entity_poly.pdbx_strand_id
1 'polypeptide(L)'
;MKFDLWIISVLVFGVATLLLPPGINAGVTEEQMRSAGKLMRDVCLPKFPKITQDVADGIQNGNIPNSKDTNCYINCILEMMQAIKKGKFQLEQTLKQMDIMLPDNYKDEYKKGIQLCKDATVGLKNAPNCDPAHALLTCLKNNISVFLFP
;
A
#
# COMPACT_ATOMS: atom_id res chain seq x y z
N MET A 1 -35.47 32.79 -4.47
CA MET A 1 -34.95 31.67 -5.29
C MET A 1 -33.60 31.09 -4.87
N LYS A 2 -32.85 31.66 -3.90
CA LYS A 2 -31.59 31.08 -3.40
C LYS A 2 -31.74 30.27 -2.09
N PHE A 3 -32.88 30.44 -1.42
CA PHE A 3 -33.20 29.82 -0.12
C PHE A 3 -33.71 28.38 -0.28
N ASP A 4 -34.47 28.12 -1.35
CA ASP A 4 -35.05 26.80 -1.64
C ASP A 4 -33.99 25.75 -2.03
N LEU A 5 -32.90 26.17 -2.68
CA LEU A 5 -31.82 25.28 -3.12
C LEU A 5 -31.01 24.71 -1.94
N TRP A 6 -30.90 25.46 -0.84
CA TRP A 6 -30.19 25.02 0.37
C TRP A 6 -31.01 24.00 1.17
N ILE A 7 -32.34 24.21 1.26
CA ILE A 7 -33.27 23.28 1.90
C ILE A 7 -33.29 21.93 1.17
N ILE A 8 -33.30 21.94 -0.17
CA ILE A 8 -33.25 20.72 -0.99
C ILE A 8 -31.91 19.99 -0.79
N SER A 9 -30.79 20.72 -0.71
CA SER A 9 -29.47 20.12 -0.43
C SER A 9 -29.40 19.46 0.96
N VAL A 10 -29.98 20.10 1.98
CA VAL A 10 -30.01 19.57 3.35
C VAL A 10 -30.95 18.36 3.47
N LEU A 11 -32.07 18.34 2.75
CA LEU A 11 -32.99 17.19 2.75
C LEU A 11 -32.43 15.99 1.98
N VAL A 12 -31.74 16.21 0.86
CA VAL A 12 -31.08 15.14 0.09
C VAL A 12 -29.90 14.53 0.87
N PHE A 13 -29.13 15.35 1.59
CA PHE A 13 -28.05 14.85 2.45
C PHE A 13 -28.55 14.24 3.77
N GLY A 14 -29.64 14.77 4.34
CA GLY A 14 -30.20 14.33 5.62
C GLY A 14 -30.93 12.98 5.57
N VAL A 15 -31.43 12.58 4.39
CA VAL A 15 -32.05 11.26 4.20
C VAL A 15 -31.00 10.17 3.90
N ALA A 16 -29.86 10.53 3.30
CA ALA A 16 -28.79 9.59 2.98
C ALA A 16 -28.06 9.03 4.22
N THR A 17 -28.08 9.76 5.34
CA THR A 17 -27.47 9.34 6.62
C THR A 17 -28.31 8.33 7.41
N LEU A 18 -29.58 8.10 7.04
CA LEU A 18 -30.50 7.22 7.78
C LEU A 18 -30.55 5.77 7.25
N LEU A 19 -29.80 5.45 6.19
CA LEU A 19 -29.78 4.13 5.53
C LEU A 19 -28.47 3.37 5.69
N LEU A 20 -27.67 3.67 6.72
CA LEU A 20 -26.50 2.84 7.03
C LEU A 20 -26.90 1.73 8.00
N PRO A 21 -26.92 0.45 7.58
CA PRO A 21 -27.27 -0.65 8.47
C PRO A 21 -26.26 -0.74 9.63
N PRO A 22 -26.74 -0.89 10.88
CA PRO A 22 -25.88 -1.06 12.03
C PRO A 22 -25.28 -2.48 12.01
N GLY A 23 -23.95 -2.56 11.94
CA GLY A 23 -23.22 -3.82 12.04
C GLY A 23 -22.63 -4.29 10.71
N ILE A 24 -21.65 -3.55 10.19
CA ILE A 24 -20.67 -4.12 9.27
C ILE A 24 -19.52 -4.60 10.17
N ASN A 25 -19.23 -5.90 10.16
CA ASN A 25 -17.96 -6.38 10.71
C ASN A 25 -16.85 -5.78 9.82
N ALA A 26 -16.30 -4.65 10.26
CA ALA A 26 -15.60 -3.67 9.42
C ALA A 26 -14.13 -4.06 9.15
N GLY A 27 -13.90 -5.30 8.72
CA GLY A 27 -12.63 -5.74 8.17
C GLY A 27 -12.59 -5.47 6.66
N VAL A 28 -11.40 -5.19 6.12
CA VAL A 28 -11.21 -5.10 4.66
C VAL A 28 -11.29 -6.49 4.05
N THR A 29 -12.05 -6.63 2.96
CA THR A 29 -12.12 -7.90 2.22
C THR A 29 -10.88 -8.08 1.36
N GLU A 30 -10.56 -9.33 1.02
CA GLU A 30 -9.43 -9.62 0.14
C GLU A 30 -9.59 -8.95 -1.25
N GLU A 31 -10.82 -8.85 -1.76
CA GLU A 31 -11.13 -8.17 -3.02
C GLU A 31 -10.84 -6.66 -2.95
N GLN A 32 -11.16 -6.02 -1.82
CA GLN A 32 -10.86 -4.60 -1.59
C GLN A 32 -9.36 -4.35 -1.50
N MET A 33 -8.63 -5.21 -0.77
CA MET A 33 -7.17 -5.19 -0.69
C MET A 33 -6.53 -5.33 -2.09
N ARG A 34 -6.99 -6.31 -2.89
CA ARG A 34 -6.49 -6.53 -4.26
C ARG A 34 -6.81 -5.35 -5.18
N SER A 35 -7.99 -4.75 -5.05
CA SER A 35 -8.39 -3.58 -5.83
C SER A 35 -7.55 -2.34 -5.50
N ALA A 36 -7.24 -2.12 -4.22
CA ALA A 36 -6.33 -1.06 -3.79
C ALA A 36 -4.90 -1.28 -4.33
N GLY A 37 -4.40 -2.52 -4.30
CA GLY A 37 -3.13 -2.89 -4.92
C GLY A 37 -3.12 -2.60 -6.43
N LYS A 38 -4.17 -3.02 -7.15
CA LYS A 38 -4.30 -2.73 -8.58
C LYS A 38 -4.21 -1.23 -8.89
N LEU A 39 -4.86 -0.38 -8.07
CA LEU A 39 -4.76 1.07 -8.23
C LEU A 39 -3.32 1.58 -8.08
N MET A 40 -2.59 1.11 -7.07
CA MET A 40 -1.18 1.49 -6.87
C MET A 40 -0.33 1.08 -8.07
N ARG A 41 -0.55 -0.14 -8.58
CA ARG A 41 0.10 -0.64 -9.79
C ARG A 41 -0.22 0.21 -11.01
N ASP A 42 -1.48 0.53 -11.25
CA ASP A 42 -1.94 1.35 -12.38
C ASP A 42 -1.33 2.77 -12.35
N VAL A 43 -1.06 3.31 -11.15
CA VAL A 43 -0.41 4.62 -10.98
C VAL A 43 1.11 4.55 -11.18
N CYS A 44 1.75 3.48 -10.72
CA CYS A 44 3.20 3.36 -10.72
C CYS A 44 3.77 2.79 -12.02
N LEU A 45 3.16 1.75 -12.60
CA LEU A 45 3.69 1.06 -13.78
C LEU A 45 3.95 2.01 -14.98
N PRO A 46 3.06 2.98 -15.33
CA PRO A 46 3.31 3.91 -16.43
C PRO A 46 4.51 4.83 -16.23
N LYS A 47 4.98 5.01 -14.97
CA LYS A 47 6.16 5.82 -14.65
C LYS A 47 7.48 5.10 -14.96
N PHE A 48 7.44 3.78 -15.15
CA PHE A 48 8.61 2.94 -15.36
C PHE A 48 8.44 2.07 -16.62
N PRO A 49 8.52 2.66 -17.82
CA PRO A 49 8.19 1.99 -19.09
C PRO A 49 9.10 0.80 -19.44
N LYS A 50 10.21 0.61 -18.72
CA LYS A 50 11.11 -0.54 -18.87
C LYS A 50 10.67 -1.77 -18.08
N ILE A 51 9.67 -1.63 -17.21
CA ILE A 51 9.10 -2.74 -16.45
C ILE A 51 7.92 -3.29 -17.23
N THR A 52 8.06 -4.53 -17.69
CA THR A 52 6.96 -5.27 -18.32
C THR A 52 5.95 -5.73 -17.27
N GLN A 53 4.75 -6.10 -17.70
CA GLN A 53 3.75 -6.70 -16.81
C GLN A 53 4.31 -7.97 -16.13
N ASP A 54 5.01 -8.83 -16.87
CA ASP A 54 5.62 -10.04 -16.32
C ASP A 54 6.63 -9.77 -15.21
N VAL A 55 7.43 -8.70 -15.33
CA VAL A 55 8.37 -8.32 -14.26
C VAL A 55 7.62 -7.85 -13.02
N ALA A 56 6.59 -7.02 -13.19
CA ALA A 56 5.77 -6.56 -12.07
C ALA A 56 4.98 -7.72 -11.41
N ASP A 57 4.47 -8.68 -12.19
CA ASP A 57 3.83 -9.91 -11.67
C ASP A 57 4.84 -10.81 -10.94
N GLY A 58 6.08 -10.85 -11.40
CA GLY A 58 7.19 -11.47 -10.68
C GLY A 58 7.40 -10.85 -9.30
N ILE A 59 7.43 -9.51 -9.23
CA ILE A 59 7.61 -8.76 -7.98
C ILE A 59 6.47 -9.04 -7.01
N GLN A 60 5.21 -9.07 -7.48
CA GLN A 60 4.04 -9.42 -6.65
C GLN A 60 4.21 -10.77 -5.93
N ASN A 61 4.88 -11.74 -6.55
CA ASN A 61 5.14 -13.07 -6.01
C ASN A 61 6.49 -13.21 -5.31
N GLY A 62 7.27 -12.13 -5.19
CA GLY A 62 8.54 -12.10 -4.48
C GLY A 62 9.78 -12.39 -5.31
N ASN A 63 9.66 -12.47 -6.64
CA ASN A 63 10.83 -12.34 -7.51
C ASN A 63 11.17 -10.85 -7.62
N ILE A 64 12.18 -10.40 -6.89
CA ILE A 64 12.53 -8.98 -6.74
C ILE A 64 13.88 -8.75 -7.46
N PRO A 65 13.89 -8.40 -8.77
CA PRO A 65 15.13 -8.04 -9.45
C PRO A 65 15.72 -6.76 -8.87
N ASN A 66 17.04 -6.75 -8.64
CA ASN A 66 17.74 -5.58 -8.17
C ASN A 66 18.26 -4.76 -9.36
N SER A 67 17.47 -3.80 -9.82
CA SER A 67 17.84 -2.87 -10.89
C SER A 67 17.27 -1.49 -10.59
N LYS A 68 17.84 -0.42 -11.18
CA LYS A 68 17.35 0.94 -10.97
C LYS A 68 15.85 1.08 -11.24
N ASP A 69 15.37 0.54 -12.35
CA ASP A 69 13.97 0.70 -12.75
C ASP A 69 13.04 -0.09 -11.82
N THR A 70 13.35 -1.36 -11.54
CA THR A 70 12.55 -2.20 -10.60
C THR A 70 12.55 -1.64 -9.18
N ASN A 71 13.70 -1.21 -8.67
CA ASN A 71 13.80 -0.61 -7.33
C ASN A 71 12.97 0.68 -7.23
N CYS A 72 12.97 1.50 -8.27
CA CYS A 72 12.20 2.74 -8.26
C CYS A 72 10.69 2.54 -8.49
N TYR A 73 10.28 1.49 -9.18
CA TYR A 73 8.89 1.06 -9.22
C TYR A 73 8.40 0.58 -7.85
N ILE A 74 9.20 -0.25 -7.18
CA ILE A 74 8.92 -0.66 -5.79
C ILE A 74 8.84 0.56 -4.87
N ASN A 75 9.75 1.53 -5.02
CA ASN A 75 9.71 2.78 -4.26
C ASN A 75 8.43 3.57 -4.50
N CYS A 76 7.96 3.67 -5.76
CA CYS A 76 6.71 4.36 -6.07
C CYS A 76 5.53 3.76 -5.29
N ILE A 77 5.40 2.44 -5.28
CA ILE A 77 4.32 1.74 -4.55
C ILE A 77 4.48 1.93 -3.05
N LEU A 78 5.69 1.76 -2.51
CA LEU A 78 5.94 1.94 -1.08
C LEU A 78 5.74 3.39 -0.61
N GLU A 79 5.95 4.39 -1.47
CA GLU A 79 5.59 5.78 -1.19
C GLU A 79 4.07 5.98 -1.19
N MET A 80 3.34 5.37 -2.12
CA MET A 80 1.87 5.39 -2.14
C MET A 80 1.27 4.72 -0.90
N MET A 81 1.86 3.63 -0.43
CA MET A 81 1.50 2.97 0.83
C MET A 81 1.95 3.74 2.09
N GLN A 82 2.65 4.86 1.92
CA GLN A 82 3.30 5.64 2.99
C GLN A 82 4.32 4.84 3.81
N ALA A 83 4.83 3.74 3.27
CA ALA A 83 5.83 2.90 3.90
C ALA A 83 7.22 3.51 3.80
N ILE A 84 7.55 4.17 2.68
CA ILE A 84 8.81 4.90 2.53
C ILE A 84 8.53 6.39 2.33
N LYS A 85 9.37 7.23 2.96
CA LYS A 85 9.41 8.67 2.70
C LYS A 85 10.85 9.13 2.66
N LYS A 86 11.29 9.67 1.52
CA LYS A 86 12.67 10.17 1.32
C LYS A 86 13.72 9.12 1.74
N GLY A 87 13.55 7.88 1.27
CA GLY A 87 14.47 6.77 1.55
C GLY A 87 14.47 6.25 2.99
N LYS A 88 13.52 6.67 3.83
CA LYS A 88 13.36 6.16 5.20
C LYS A 88 12.09 5.32 5.33
N PHE A 89 12.22 4.13 5.91
CA PHE A 89 11.07 3.34 6.33
C PHE A 89 10.26 4.07 7.42
N GLN A 90 8.95 4.09 7.25
CA GLN A 90 7.96 4.72 8.13
C GLN A 90 7.25 3.61 8.93
N LEU A 91 7.96 3.00 9.88
CA LEU A 91 7.50 1.80 10.59
C LEU A 91 6.08 1.95 11.18
N GLU A 92 5.86 2.98 12.01
CA GLU A 92 4.59 3.18 12.68
C GLU A 92 3.44 3.45 11.70
N GLN A 93 3.70 4.23 10.66
CA GLN A 93 2.72 4.52 9.62
C GLN A 93 2.38 3.27 8.81
N THR A 94 3.39 2.44 8.51
CA THR A 94 3.19 1.18 7.80
C THR A 94 2.34 0.23 8.62
N LEU A 95 2.61 0.08 9.92
CA LEU A 95 1.81 -0.77 10.82
C LEU A 95 0.35 -0.32 10.86
N LYS A 96 0.10 0.99 10.97
CA LYS A 96 -1.25 1.57 10.91
C LYS A 96 -1.91 1.36 9.56
N GLN A 97 -1.16 1.45 8.47
CA GLN A 97 -1.71 1.17 7.14
C GLN A 97 -2.06 -0.31 6.94
N MET A 98 -1.32 -1.24 7.55
CA MET A 98 -1.68 -2.66 7.50
C MET A 98 -3.00 -2.93 8.23
N ASP A 99 -3.29 -2.22 9.32
CA ASP A 99 -4.58 -2.32 10.01
C ASP A 99 -5.77 -1.89 9.13
N ILE A 100 -5.52 -0.96 8.21
CA ILE A 100 -6.52 -0.42 7.30
C ILE A 100 -6.64 -1.26 6.03
N MET A 101 -5.53 -1.76 5.47
CA MET A 101 -5.53 -2.37 4.14
C MET A 101 -5.63 -3.90 4.12
N LEU A 102 -5.28 -4.57 5.21
CA LEU A 102 -5.25 -6.03 5.24
C LEU A 102 -6.54 -6.61 5.87
N PRO A 103 -7.02 -7.75 5.36
CA PRO A 103 -7.97 -8.58 6.09
C PRO A 103 -7.36 -9.11 7.39
N ASP A 104 -8.19 -9.40 8.38
CA ASP A 104 -7.74 -9.70 9.76
C ASP A 104 -6.79 -10.91 9.85
N ASN A 105 -6.98 -11.93 9.00
CA ASN A 105 -6.14 -13.13 8.97
C ASN A 105 -4.69 -12.88 8.51
N TYR A 106 -4.39 -11.72 7.91
CA TYR A 106 -3.03 -11.37 7.48
C TYR A 106 -2.30 -10.47 8.50
N LYS A 107 -3.04 -9.73 9.35
CA LYS A 107 -2.50 -8.59 10.11
C LYS A 107 -1.36 -8.97 11.06
N ASP A 108 -1.54 -10.01 11.88
CA ASP A 108 -0.58 -10.36 12.92
C ASP A 108 0.77 -10.78 12.35
N GLU A 109 0.74 -11.61 11.31
CA GLU A 109 1.95 -12.03 10.61
C GLU A 109 2.66 -10.85 9.95
N TYR A 110 1.92 -10.02 9.21
CA TYR A 110 2.48 -8.85 8.54
C TYR A 110 3.10 -7.88 9.53
N LYS A 111 2.44 -7.59 10.65
CA LYS A 111 2.98 -6.73 11.71
C LYS A 111 4.27 -7.29 12.28
N LYS A 112 4.33 -8.61 12.53
CA LYS A 112 5.55 -9.28 13.00
C LYS A 112 6.69 -9.16 11.98
N GLY A 113 6.41 -9.46 10.71
CA GLY A 113 7.41 -9.36 9.64
C GLY A 113 7.91 -7.92 9.43
N ILE A 114 7.02 -6.94 9.47
CA ILE A 114 7.35 -5.52 9.40
C ILE A 114 8.27 -5.09 10.54
N GLN A 115 8.01 -5.53 11.77
CA GLN A 115 8.84 -5.20 12.93
C GLN A 115 10.26 -5.76 12.82
N LEU A 116 10.42 -6.95 12.23
CA LEU A 116 11.74 -7.53 11.95
C LEU A 116 12.53 -6.71 10.91
N CYS A 117 11.84 -5.95 10.07
CA CYS A 117 12.43 -5.12 9.02
C CYS A 117 12.60 -3.64 9.38
N LYS A 118 12.41 -3.25 10.64
CA LYS A 118 12.48 -1.85 11.09
C LYS A 118 13.76 -1.12 10.67
N ASP A 119 14.88 -1.83 10.61
CA ASP A 119 16.21 -1.28 10.31
C ASP A 119 16.64 -1.50 8.85
N ALA A 120 15.78 -2.05 7.99
CA ALA A 120 16.12 -2.46 6.62
C ALA A 120 16.61 -1.30 5.72
N THR A 121 16.28 -0.06 6.05
CA THR A 121 16.71 1.13 5.29
C THR A 121 17.79 1.95 6.01
N VAL A 122 18.29 1.51 7.15
CA VAL A 122 19.32 2.24 7.91
C VAL A 122 20.59 2.37 7.07
N GLY A 123 21.14 3.59 6.99
CA GLY A 123 22.30 3.90 6.16
C GLY A 123 22.01 4.14 4.67
N LEU A 124 20.79 3.89 4.19
CA LEU A 124 20.45 3.97 2.76
C LEU A 124 19.71 5.25 2.33
N LYS A 125 19.47 6.21 3.25
CA LYS A 125 18.62 7.39 3.01
C LYS A 125 18.90 8.14 1.69
N ASN A 126 20.16 8.22 1.27
CA ASN A 126 20.60 8.92 0.05
C ASN A 126 21.21 7.95 -0.98
N ALA A 127 21.02 6.65 -0.80
CA ALA A 127 21.48 5.67 -1.76
C ALA A 127 20.81 5.93 -3.12
N PRO A 128 21.55 5.79 -4.23
CA PRO A 128 21.00 5.98 -5.57
C PRO A 128 19.94 4.90 -5.87
N ASN A 129 19.32 5.00 -7.05
CA ASN A 129 18.53 3.91 -7.62
C ASN A 129 17.40 3.35 -6.75
N CYS A 130 16.90 4.15 -5.80
CA CYS A 130 15.83 3.74 -4.91
C CYS A 130 16.15 2.49 -4.06
N ASP A 131 17.44 2.27 -3.75
CA ASP A 131 17.93 1.12 -2.99
C ASP A 131 17.22 0.87 -1.62
N PRO A 132 16.77 1.90 -0.85
CA PRO A 132 15.98 1.67 0.36
C PRO A 132 14.72 0.81 0.13
N ALA A 133 14.07 1.01 -1.02
CA ALA A 133 12.83 0.31 -1.35
C ALA A 133 13.07 -1.17 -1.63
N HIS A 134 14.14 -1.48 -2.38
CA HIS A 134 14.57 -2.85 -2.61
C HIS A 134 14.96 -3.55 -1.30
N ALA A 135 15.75 -2.88 -0.45
CA ALA A 135 16.18 -3.42 0.84
C ALA A 135 14.98 -3.73 1.75
N LEU A 136 14.02 -2.81 1.85
CA LEU A 136 12.81 -3.03 2.62
C LEU A 136 11.97 -4.19 2.08
N LEU A 137 11.67 -4.20 0.77
CA LEU A 137 10.82 -5.24 0.19
C LEU A 137 11.46 -6.63 0.30
N THR A 138 12.77 -6.72 0.08
CA THR A 138 13.53 -7.98 0.25
C THR A 138 13.45 -8.48 1.69
N CYS A 139 13.59 -7.59 2.67
CA CYS A 139 13.43 -7.96 4.07
C CYS A 139 12.01 -8.48 4.36
N LEU A 140 10.98 -7.79 3.89
CA LEU A 140 9.59 -8.19 4.09
C LEU A 140 9.30 -9.56 3.45
N LYS A 141 9.80 -9.80 2.23
CA LYS A 141 9.65 -11.09 1.54
C LYS A 141 10.24 -12.28 2.30
N ASN A 142 11.30 -12.04 3.07
CA ASN A 142 11.97 -13.07 3.87
C ASN A 142 11.32 -13.29 5.25
N ASN A 143 10.48 -12.36 5.72
CA ASN A 143 9.89 -12.38 7.06
C ASN A 143 8.35 -12.48 7.06
N ILE A 144 7.73 -12.63 5.88
CA ILE A 144 6.28 -12.81 5.67
C ILE A 144 6.09 -14.02 4.75
N SER A 145 5.34 -15.03 5.20
CA SER A 145 5.11 -16.27 4.47
C SER A 145 4.16 -16.08 3.28
N VAL A 146 3.02 -15.43 3.51
CA VAL A 146 2.09 -15.04 2.45
C VAL A 146 2.45 -13.64 1.98
N PHE A 147 3.48 -13.57 1.14
CA PHE A 147 3.93 -12.30 0.60
C PHE A 147 2.99 -11.79 -0.49
N LEU A 148 2.53 -10.55 -0.34
CA LEU A 148 1.71 -9.83 -1.30
C LEU A 148 2.30 -8.44 -1.52
N PHE A 149 2.49 -8.09 -2.78
CA PHE A 149 2.89 -6.74 -3.20
C PHE A 149 2.06 -6.31 -4.42
N PRO A 150 1.59 -5.04 -4.48
CA PRO A 150 0.83 -4.51 -5.62
C PRO A 150 1.51 -4.65 -6.99
#